data_AF-A0A813GGW5-F1
#
_entry.id   AF-A0A813GGW5-F1
#
_cell.length_a   1.000
_cell.length_b   1.000
_cell.length_c   1.000
_cell.angle_alpha   90.00
_cell.angle_beta   90.00
_cell.angle_gamma   90.00
#
_symmetry.space_group_name_H-M   'P 1'
#
loop_
_entity.id
_entity.type
_entity.pdbx_description
1 polymer ?
#
loop_
_entity_poly.entity_id
_entity_poly.type
_entity_poly.pdbx_seq_one_letter_code
_entity_poly.pdbx_strand_id
1 'polypeptide(L)'
;MLCDRNASYSCLSGLAPEGDEDELVPRRSASYSKFRHTGDLIYESQNLDVPVVVVASEVEPWSKSGGLAIVAGAYGYEFAMRGHRTMVVAPMYEDYEGATWLADKDIFFFGGNHRVKFYYQKKVHDAKSGAATDYVFVHLDCFRRAGGFYHDTNGEYGDNLFRFGLFAMAALEAPLCLNIGGSTYGDKVLFMANDWQAGLLPVYLAHKFRPHGTYASARCIFVVGSLDRLRTSMSMLLPFFQHVLASRKALNDRASLTLEVHNMGYQGTYPWSEDFLSNLCLPESVWSSASVVS
;
A
#
# COMPACT_ATOMS: atom_id res chain seq x y z
N MET A 1 -15.55 -13.69 14.16
CA MET A 1 -14.93 -12.90 13.07
C MET A 1 -14.11 -11.79 13.73
N LEU A 2 -12.94 -12.13 14.26
CA LEU A 2 -11.95 -11.15 14.68
C LEU A 2 -10.99 -11.00 13.50
N CYS A 3 -11.07 -9.86 12.80
CA CYS A 3 -9.92 -9.39 12.04
C CYS A 3 -8.89 -8.99 13.10
N ASP A 4 -7.74 -9.66 13.14
CA ASP A 4 -6.76 -9.53 14.20
C ASP A 4 -6.33 -8.06 14.35
N ARG A 5 -6.76 -7.45 15.45
CA ARG A 5 -6.39 -6.08 15.84
C ARG A 5 -4.86 -5.90 15.79
N ASN A 6 -4.10 -6.97 16.07
CA ASN A 6 -2.63 -7.03 16.16
C ASN A 6 -1.88 -6.59 14.88
N ALA A 7 -2.47 -6.75 13.70
CA ALA A 7 -1.85 -6.33 12.44
C ALA A 7 -1.58 -4.82 12.33
N SER A 8 -2.37 -4.01 13.03
CA SER A 8 -2.20 -2.55 13.05
C SER A 8 -1.08 -2.06 13.98
N TYR A 9 -0.62 -2.90 14.91
CA TYR A 9 0.23 -2.46 16.02
C TYR A 9 1.72 -2.47 15.69
N SER A 10 2.21 -3.32 14.77
CA SER A 10 3.66 -3.38 14.47
C SER A 10 4.14 -2.33 13.45
N CYS A 11 3.23 -1.77 12.64
CA CYS A 11 3.58 -0.84 11.56
C CYS A 11 3.95 0.57 12.04
N LEU A 12 3.62 0.95 13.28
CA LEU A 12 3.77 2.32 13.78
C LEU A 12 4.94 2.49 14.76
N SER A 13 5.37 1.42 15.45
CA SER A 13 6.44 1.48 16.44
C SER A 13 7.85 1.58 15.84
N GLY A 14 8.03 1.20 14.56
CA GLY A 14 9.32 1.28 13.85
C GLY A 14 9.71 2.66 13.32
N LEU A 15 8.89 3.69 13.54
CA LEU A 15 9.10 5.05 13.00
C LEU A 15 9.76 6.02 13.99
N ALA A 16 10.24 5.55 15.15
CA ALA A 16 10.96 6.38 16.11
C ALA A 16 12.34 6.79 15.57
N PRO A 17 12.78 8.05 15.75
CA PRO A 17 14.17 8.42 15.47
C PRO A 17 15.11 7.68 16.45
N GLU A 18 16.24 7.19 15.92
CA GLU A 18 17.28 6.48 16.67
C GLU A 18 17.66 7.25 17.95
N GLY A 19 17.40 6.64 19.10
CA GLY A 19 17.86 7.07 20.40
C GLY A 19 18.41 5.84 21.15
N ASP A 20 19.72 5.86 21.35
CA ASP A 20 20.58 5.03 22.19
C ASP A 20 20.29 3.52 22.21
N GLU A 21 21.04 2.80 21.38
CA GLU A 21 21.27 1.36 21.42
C GLU A 21 21.95 0.96 22.75
N ASP A 22 21.20 0.61 23.78
CA ASP A 22 21.75 -0.10 24.95
C ASP A 22 20.64 -0.80 25.77
N GLU A 23 19.86 -1.70 25.13
CA GLU A 23 19.24 -2.85 25.84
C GLU A 23 18.57 -3.84 24.87
N LEU A 24 19.36 -4.65 24.16
CA LEU A 24 18.85 -5.83 23.44
C LEU A 24 19.46 -7.10 24.02
N VAL A 25 18.81 -7.66 25.05
CA VAL A 25 19.09 -9.02 25.53
C VAL A 25 18.21 -10.03 24.77
N PRO A 26 18.78 -11.09 24.18
CA PRO A 26 18.04 -12.00 23.31
C PRO A 26 17.22 -13.02 24.12
N ARG A 27 15.92 -13.14 23.84
CA ARG A 27 15.13 -14.33 24.21
C ARG A 27 14.48 -14.94 22.98
N ARG A 28 15.26 -15.79 22.29
CA ARG A 28 14.69 -16.87 21.47
C ARG A 28 14.03 -17.90 22.38
N SER A 29 12.89 -18.41 21.91
CA SER A 29 12.21 -19.64 22.32
C SER A 29 11.89 -19.82 23.80
N ALA A 30 10.67 -19.47 24.22
CA ALA A 30 9.81 -20.32 25.05
C ALA A 30 8.49 -19.61 25.36
N SER A 31 7.43 -20.41 25.47
CA SER A 31 6.11 -20.06 26.03
C SER A 31 5.08 -19.44 25.08
N TYR A 32 4.75 -20.19 24.02
CA TYR A 32 3.43 -20.16 23.37
C TYR A 32 2.37 -20.78 24.32
N SER A 33 2.14 -20.19 25.50
CA SER A 33 1.12 -20.68 26.45
C SER A 33 0.88 -19.78 27.67
N LYS A 34 0.87 -18.44 27.56
CA LYS A 34 0.31 -17.62 28.66
C LYS A 34 -0.02 -16.17 28.29
N PHE A 35 -1.00 -15.95 27.42
CA PHE A 35 -1.70 -14.66 27.37
C PHE A 35 -3.20 -14.87 27.22
N ARG A 36 -3.83 -15.29 28.32
CA ARG A 36 -5.22 -14.94 28.63
C ARG A 36 -5.16 -13.89 29.73
N HIS A 37 -5.09 -12.62 29.33
CA HIS A 37 -5.42 -11.50 30.21
C HIS A 37 -6.33 -10.52 29.48
N THR A 38 -7.51 -10.36 30.07
CA THR A 38 -8.43 -9.24 29.92
C THR A 38 -7.72 -7.93 30.24
N GLY A 39 -7.61 -7.05 29.25
CA GLY A 39 -7.11 -5.69 29.36
C GLY A 39 -7.06 -5.12 27.95
N ASP A 40 -7.97 -4.22 27.62
CA ASP A 40 -7.94 -3.53 26.33
C ASP A 40 -6.61 -2.77 26.24
N LEU A 41 -5.70 -3.23 25.37
CA LEU A 41 -4.54 -2.46 24.95
C LEU A 41 -5.06 -1.26 24.14
N ILE A 42 -5.33 -0.15 24.83
CA ILE A 42 -5.66 1.13 24.21
C ILE A 42 -4.34 1.69 23.66
N TYR A 43 -4.07 1.42 22.38
CA TYR A 43 -3.02 2.14 21.67
C TYR A 43 -3.56 3.53 21.31
N GLU A 44 -2.96 4.57 21.87
CA GLU A 44 -3.28 5.94 21.51
C GLU A 44 -2.78 6.23 20.09
N SER A 45 -3.64 6.83 19.26
CA SER A 45 -3.26 7.24 17.90
C SER A 45 -2.13 8.26 17.95
N GLN A 46 -1.07 8.03 17.18
CA GLN A 46 0.07 8.94 17.06
C GLN A 46 0.16 9.48 15.62
N ASN A 47 0.87 10.61 15.43
CA ASN A 47 1.13 11.20 14.10
C ASN A 47 -0.15 11.51 13.29
N LEU A 48 -1.18 12.05 13.96
CA LEU A 48 -2.46 12.41 13.35
C LEU A 48 -2.34 13.52 12.29
N ASP A 49 -1.21 14.22 12.24
CA ASP A 49 -0.87 15.21 11.23
C ASP A 49 -0.44 14.61 9.89
N VAL A 50 -0.27 13.28 9.80
CA VAL A 50 0.06 12.57 8.57
C VAL A 50 -1.17 11.83 8.05
N PRO A 51 -1.73 12.23 6.88
CA PRO A 51 -2.80 11.50 6.22
C PRO A 51 -2.36 10.11 5.76
N VAL A 52 -3.29 9.17 5.77
CA VAL A 52 -3.07 7.78 5.31
C VAL A 52 -3.78 7.58 3.98
N VAL A 53 -3.05 7.06 2.99
CA VAL A 53 -3.55 6.76 1.64
C VAL A 53 -3.41 5.26 1.40
N VAL A 54 -4.52 4.54 1.52
CA VAL A 54 -4.61 3.11 1.25
C VAL A 54 -4.81 2.91 -0.25
N VAL A 55 -3.93 2.16 -0.88
CA VAL A 55 -3.98 1.88 -2.33
C VAL A 55 -4.13 0.38 -2.51
N ALA A 56 -5.25 -0.03 -3.11
CA ALA A 56 -5.59 -1.43 -3.33
C ALA A 56 -6.35 -1.59 -4.64
N SER A 57 -6.24 -2.76 -5.27
CA SER A 57 -6.98 -3.06 -6.49
C SER A 57 -8.44 -3.42 -6.25
N GLU A 58 -8.86 -3.63 -5.00
CA GLU A 58 -10.20 -4.02 -4.61
C GLU A 58 -10.59 -3.33 -3.31
N VAL A 59 -11.87 -2.97 -3.18
CA VAL A 59 -12.41 -2.33 -1.98
C VAL A 59 -13.91 -2.60 -1.85
N GLU A 60 -14.35 -3.02 -0.67
CA GLU A 60 -15.76 -3.25 -0.36
C GLU A 60 -16.51 -1.92 -0.12
N PRO A 61 -17.75 -1.74 -0.64
CA PRO A 61 -18.59 -2.71 -1.36
C PRO A 61 -18.41 -2.75 -2.89
N TRP A 62 -17.57 -1.90 -3.47
CA TRP A 62 -17.55 -1.63 -4.91
C TRP A 62 -16.86 -2.68 -5.77
N SER A 63 -15.75 -3.27 -5.29
CA SER A 63 -14.99 -4.28 -6.03
C SER A 63 -14.50 -5.35 -5.09
N LYS A 64 -15.09 -6.55 -5.21
CA LYS A 64 -14.80 -7.69 -4.32
C LYS A 64 -14.73 -8.99 -5.08
N SER A 65 -13.53 -9.55 -5.16
CA SER A 65 -13.23 -10.89 -5.65
C SER A 65 -12.62 -11.78 -4.56
N GLY A 66 -12.01 -11.18 -3.53
CA GLY A 66 -11.40 -11.92 -2.41
C GLY A 66 -11.25 -11.11 -1.12
N GLY A 67 -10.31 -11.56 -0.26
CA GLY A 67 -10.08 -10.97 1.06
C GLY A 67 -9.50 -9.55 1.03
N LEU A 68 -8.80 -9.18 -0.06
CA LEU A 68 -8.18 -7.86 -0.21
C LEU A 68 -9.21 -6.72 -0.10
N ALA A 69 -10.39 -6.88 -0.71
CA ALA A 69 -11.46 -5.88 -0.68
C ALA A 69 -11.93 -5.54 0.74
N ILE A 70 -12.03 -6.58 1.58
CA ILE A 70 -12.47 -6.47 2.97
C ILE A 70 -11.38 -5.79 3.79
N VAL A 71 -10.12 -6.17 3.58
CA VAL A 71 -8.97 -5.55 4.27
C VAL A 71 -8.83 -4.08 3.91
N ALA A 72 -8.92 -3.70 2.63
CA ALA A 72 -8.84 -2.32 2.20
C ALA A 72 -9.99 -1.46 2.78
N GLY A 73 -11.22 -2.02 2.80
CA GLY A 73 -12.36 -1.37 3.45
C GLY A 73 -12.18 -1.20 4.96
N ALA A 74 -11.62 -2.22 5.63
CA ALA A 74 -11.31 -2.17 7.05
C ALA A 74 -10.23 -1.12 7.36
N TYR A 75 -9.16 -1.03 6.56
CA TYR A 75 -8.17 0.04 6.72
C TYR A 75 -8.79 1.42 6.62
N GLY A 76 -9.64 1.64 5.61
CA GLY A 76 -10.38 2.90 5.45
C GLY A 76 -11.15 3.29 6.72
N TYR A 77 -11.90 2.34 7.29
CA TYR A 77 -12.65 2.53 8.52
C TYR A 77 -11.75 2.78 9.75
N GLU A 78 -10.76 1.90 9.98
CA GLU A 78 -9.95 1.87 11.20
C GLU A 78 -9.05 3.11 11.32
N PHE A 79 -8.45 3.60 10.23
CA PHE A 79 -7.65 4.83 10.28
C PHE A 79 -8.52 6.08 10.48
N ALA A 80 -9.68 6.15 9.84
CA ALA A 80 -10.61 7.27 10.01
C ALA A 80 -11.16 7.33 11.44
N MET A 81 -11.55 6.19 12.02
CA MET A 81 -12.02 6.10 13.41
C MET A 81 -10.93 6.47 14.43
N ARG A 82 -9.65 6.28 14.07
CA ARG A 82 -8.50 6.71 14.87
C ARG A 82 -8.16 8.20 14.73
N GLY A 83 -8.86 8.93 13.87
CA GLY A 83 -8.68 10.37 13.67
C GLY A 83 -7.76 10.75 12.50
N HIS A 84 -7.22 9.79 11.76
CA HIS A 84 -6.40 10.09 10.58
C HIS A 84 -7.29 10.55 9.42
N ARG A 85 -6.87 11.60 8.72
CA ARG A 85 -7.42 11.91 7.40
C ARG A 85 -7.07 10.76 6.46
N THR A 86 -8.08 10.05 5.98
CA THR A 86 -7.90 8.75 5.32
C THR A 86 -8.50 8.75 3.92
N MET A 87 -7.67 8.42 2.93
CA MET A 87 -8.06 8.18 1.55
C MET A 87 -7.91 6.70 1.21
N VAL A 88 -8.88 6.13 0.49
CA VAL A 88 -8.75 4.81 -0.15
C VAL A 88 -8.83 5.01 -1.64
N VAL A 89 -7.78 4.60 -2.36
CA VAL A 89 -7.68 4.69 -3.82
C VAL A 89 -7.82 3.29 -4.42
N ALA A 90 -8.79 3.11 -5.31
CA ALA A 90 -9.04 1.85 -6.00
C ALA A 90 -9.40 2.06 -7.48
N PRO A 91 -9.21 1.06 -8.36
CA PRO A 91 -9.69 1.15 -9.74
C PRO A 91 -11.22 1.18 -9.81
N MET A 92 -11.75 1.85 -10.83
CA MET A 92 -13.18 1.90 -11.12
C MET A 92 -13.53 0.87 -12.22
N TYR A 93 -13.91 -0.34 -11.81
CA TYR A 93 -14.21 -1.44 -12.74
C TYR A 93 -15.59 -1.34 -13.41
N GLU A 94 -16.52 -0.61 -12.79
CA GLU A 94 -17.89 -0.36 -13.29
C GLU A 94 -18.38 1.00 -12.77
N ASP A 95 -19.61 1.38 -13.11
CA ASP A 95 -20.23 2.58 -12.57
C ASP A 95 -20.70 2.34 -11.14
N TYR A 96 -19.98 2.92 -10.18
CA TYR A 96 -20.26 2.80 -8.75
C TYR A 96 -21.36 3.76 -8.30
N GLU A 97 -22.37 3.22 -7.62
CA GLU A 97 -23.48 4.01 -7.11
C GLU A 97 -23.01 5.06 -6.10
N GLY A 98 -23.38 6.32 -6.35
CA GLY A 98 -23.02 7.45 -5.51
C GLY A 98 -21.59 7.98 -5.69
N ALA A 99 -20.78 7.38 -6.55
CA ALA A 99 -19.49 7.94 -6.93
C ALA A 99 -19.68 9.07 -7.96
N THR A 100 -19.15 10.25 -7.67
CA THR A 100 -19.26 11.42 -8.55
C THR A 100 -17.94 11.75 -9.20
N TRP A 101 -17.98 12.25 -10.43
CA TRP A 101 -16.77 12.73 -11.09
C TRP A 101 -16.16 13.90 -10.31
N LEU A 102 -14.84 13.85 -10.09
CA LEU A 102 -14.11 14.85 -9.32
C LEU A 102 -13.12 15.64 -10.17
N ALA A 103 -12.28 14.96 -10.94
CA ALA A 103 -11.24 15.60 -11.74
C ALA A 103 -10.69 14.68 -12.84
N ASP A 104 -10.04 15.30 -13.83
CA ASP A 104 -9.26 14.60 -14.85
C ASP A 104 -7.78 14.99 -14.73
N LYS A 105 -6.89 14.05 -15.05
CA LYS A 105 -5.45 14.27 -15.06
C LYS A 105 -4.80 13.51 -16.20
N ASP A 106 -3.99 14.20 -16.99
CA ASP A 106 -3.13 13.55 -17.96
C ASP A 106 -1.85 13.05 -17.29
N ILE A 107 -1.57 11.75 -17.43
CA ILE A 107 -0.38 11.11 -16.87
C ILE A 107 0.46 10.56 -18.03
N PHE A 108 1.71 11.02 -18.12
CA PHE A 108 2.68 10.44 -19.05
C PHE A 108 3.20 9.11 -18.52
N PHE A 109 2.94 8.04 -19.26
CA PHE A 109 3.28 6.67 -18.91
C PHE A 109 3.52 5.81 -20.16
N PHE A 110 4.60 5.01 -20.17
CA PHE A 110 4.98 4.15 -21.31
C PHE A 110 5.03 4.90 -22.67
N GLY A 111 5.59 6.10 -22.68
CA GLY A 111 5.78 6.88 -23.90
C GLY A 111 4.53 7.58 -24.44
N GLY A 112 3.40 7.53 -23.73
CA GLY A 112 2.15 8.19 -24.11
C GLY A 112 1.52 8.96 -22.95
N ASN A 113 0.63 9.90 -23.29
CA ASN A 113 -0.23 10.58 -22.32
C ASN A 113 -1.54 9.81 -22.19
N HIS A 114 -1.93 9.52 -20.95
CA HIS A 114 -3.16 8.80 -20.62
C HIS A 114 -4.02 9.71 -19.75
N ARG A 115 -5.23 10.01 -20.24
CA ARG A 115 -6.20 10.79 -19.47
C ARG A 115 -6.88 9.90 -18.44
N VAL A 116 -6.58 10.15 -17.18
CA VAL A 116 -7.14 9.45 -16.03
C VAL A 116 -8.26 10.27 -15.43
N LYS A 117 -9.40 9.65 -15.12
CA LYS A 117 -10.51 10.31 -14.43
C LYS A 117 -10.58 9.82 -13.00
N PHE A 118 -10.79 10.74 -12.07
CA PHE A 118 -10.99 10.44 -10.67
C PHE A 118 -12.46 10.63 -10.32
N TYR A 119 -13.06 9.59 -9.77
CA TYR A 119 -14.38 9.64 -9.14
C TYR A 119 -14.20 9.63 -7.62
N TYR A 120 -15.17 10.17 -6.91
CA TYR A 120 -15.08 10.38 -5.48
C TYR A 120 -16.39 10.02 -4.78
N GLN A 121 -16.26 9.41 -3.61
CA GLN A 121 -17.35 9.17 -2.70
C GLN A 121 -16.88 9.30 -1.25
N LYS A 122 -17.59 10.10 -0.46
CA LYS A 122 -17.33 10.20 0.99
C LYS A 122 -18.15 9.18 1.75
N LYS A 123 -17.53 8.44 2.66
CA LYS A 123 -18.24 7.59 3.61
C LYS A 123 -18.01 8.09 5.03
N VAL A 124 -19.08 8.52 5.69
CA VAL A 124 -19.05 8.90 7.11
C VAL A 124 -19.28 7.64 7.94
N HIS A 125 -18.37 7.36 8.86
CA HIS A 125 -18.43 6.20 9.76
C HIS A 125 -19.03 6.57 11.12
N ASP A 126 -18.72 7.77 11.61
CA ASP A 126 -19.33 8.33 12.81
C ASP A 126 -19.57 9.83 12.65
N ALA A 127 -20.84 10.23 12.71
CA ALA A 127 -21.26 11.61 12.56
C ALA A 127 -20.87 12.48 13.78
N LYS A 128 -20.66 11.88 14.96
CA LYS A 128 -20.32 12.64 16.17
C LYS A 128 -18.85 13.06 16.19
N SER A 129 -17.94 12.12 15.91
CA SER A 129 -16.51 12.43 15.76
C SER A 129 -16.18 13.09 14.42
N GLY A 130 -17.06 12.96 13.42
CA GLY A 130 -16.77 13.37 12.05
C GLY A 130 -15.85 12.41 11.30
N ALA A 131 -15.59 11.22 11.87
CA ALA A 131 -14.77 10.19 11.24
C ALA A 131 -15.36 9.78 9.90
N ALA A 132 -14.58 9.99 8.84
CA ALA A 132 -14.97 9.70 7.48
C ALA A 132 -13.76 9.29 6.64
N THR A 133 -14.01 8.51 5.60
CA THR A 133 -13.02 8.12 4.60
C THR A 133 -13.40 8.71 3.25
N ASP A 134 -12.39 9.22 2.56
CA ASP A 134 -12.48 9.68 1.18
C ASP A 134 -12.16 8.51 0.23
N TYR A 135 -13.16 7.96 -0.46
CA TYR A 135 -12.94 6.94 -1.48
C TYR A 135 -12.73 7.62 -2.82
N VAL A 136 -11.62 7.30 -3.47
CA VAL A 136 -11.23 7.80 -4.77
C VAL A 136 -11.13 6.63 -5.75
N PHE A 137 -11.89 6.69 -6.83
CA PHE A 137 -11.91 5.65 -7.85
C PHE A 137 -11.20 6.14 -9.11
N VAL A 138 -10.16 5.40 -9.51
CA VAL A 138 -9.38 5.66 -10.70
C VAL A 138 -10.05 4.99 -11.89
N HIS A 139 -10.62 5.81 -12.76
CA HIS A 139 -11.25 5.35 -13.99
C HIS A 139 -10.27 5.46 -15.16
N LEU A 140 -10.08 4.32 -15.82
CA LEU A 140 -9.43 4.15 -17.11
C LEU A 140 -10.33 3.25 -17.95
N ASP A 141 -10.42 3.49 -19.25
CA ASP A 141 -11.23 2.67 -20.16
C ASP A 141 -10.83 1.19 -20.10
N CYS A 142 -9.55 0.89 -19.85
CA CYS A 142 -9.05 -0.47 -19.71
C CYS A 142 -9.56 -1.20 -18.46
N PHE A 143 -10.04 -0.53 -17.41
CA PHE A 143 -10.58 -1.22 -16.22
C PHE A 143 -12.00 -1.74 -16.43
N ARG A 144 -12.78 -1.11 -17.32
CA ARG A 144 -14.15 -1.50 -17.62
C ARG A 144 -14.17 -2.54 -18.73
N ARG A 145 -14.09 -3.81 -18.35
CA ARG A 145 -14.08 -4.94 -19.28
C ARG A 145 -14.92 -6.10 -18.75
N ALA A 146 -15.39 -6.95 -19.65
CA ALA A 146 -16.02 -8.20 -19.29
C ALA A 146 -14.99 -9.19 -18.69
N GLY A 147 -15.42 -9.97 -17.69
CA GLY A 147 -14.58 -10.94 -16.99
C GLY A 147 -14.32 -10.54 -15.54
N GLY A 148 -13.23 -11.06 -14.97
CA GLY A 148 -12.77 -10.70 -13.62
C GLY A 148 -11.91 -9.43 -13.63
N PHE A 149 -11.44 -9.00 -12.46
CA PHE A 149 -10.59 -7.82 -12.37
C PHE A 149 -9.20 -8.04 -12.99
N TYR A 150 -8.70 -9.28 -12.98
CA TYR A 150 -7.32 -9.63 -13.37
C TYR A 150 -7.23 -10.62 -14.53
N HIS A 151 -8.31 -11.34 -14.84
CA HIS A 151 -8.30 -12.42 -15.81
C HIS A 151 -9.68 -12.61 -16.44
N ASP A 152 -9.72 -13.27 -17.59
CA ASP A 152 -10.93 -13.77 -18.21
C ASP A 152 -10.87 -15.30 -18.34
N THR A 153 -11.68 -15.88 -19.24
CA THR A 153 -11.70 -17.32 -19.52
C THR A 153 -10.41 -17.83 -20.17
N ASN A 154 -9.60 -16.95 -20.76
CA ASN A 154 -8.35 -17.27 -21.44
C ASN A 154 -7.11 -17.08 -20.54
N GLY A 155 -7.30 -16.65 -19.29
CA GLY A 155 -6.22 -16.44 -18.32
C GLY A 155 -6.03 -14.97 -17.94
N GLU A 156 -4.88 -14.67 -17.35
CA GLU A 156 -4.54 -13.32 -16.91
C GLU A 156 -4.46 -12.35 -18.11
N TYR A 157 -4.94 -11.13 -17.90
CA TYR A 157 -4.84 -10.13 -18.94
C TYR A 157 -3.38 -9.70 -19.17
N GLY A 158 -2.92 -9.77 -20.42
CA GLY A 158 -1.56 -9.38 -20.79
C GLY A 158 -1.22 -7.90 -20.55
N ASP A 159 -2.23 -7.06 -20.38
CA ASP A 159 -2.07 -5.63 -20.08
C ASP A 159 -2.09 -5.30 -18.58
N ASN A 160 -2.21 -6.29 -17.69
CA ASN A 160 -2.27 -6.09 -16.23
C ASN A 160 -1.13 -5.22 -15.69
N LEU A 161 0.11 -5.50 -16.12
CA LEU A 161 1.29 -4.72 -15.72
C LEU A 161 1.15 -3.24 -16.08
N PHE A 162 0.69 -2.96 -17.30
CA PHE A 162 0.47 -1.59 -17.75
C PHE A 162 -0.64 -0.91 -16.93
N ARG A 163 -1.78 -1.58 -16.75
CA ARG A 163 -2.92 -1.02 -16.02
C ARG A 163 -2.58 -0.68 -14.57
N PHE A 164 -1.96 -1.62 -13.87
CA PHE A 164 -1.64 -1.46 -12.46
C PHE A 164 -0.43 -0.54 -12.26
N GLY A 165 0.49 -0.46 -13.22
CA GLY A 165 1.50 0.59 -13.27
C GLY A 165 0.90 2.00 -13.42
N LEU A 166 -0.05 2.18 -14.34
CA LEU A 166 -0.75 3.45 -14.52
C LEU A 166 -1.65 3.80 -13.31
N PHE A 167 -2.28 2.80 -12.70
CA PHE A 167 -3.01 2.96 -11.45
C PHE A 167 -2.11 3.42 -10.29
N ALA A 168 -0.94 2.81 -10.11
CA ALA A 168 0.02 3.24 -9.09
C ALA A 168 0.46 4.70 -9.31
N MET A 169 0.69 5.09 -10.57
CA MET A 169 0.95 6.49 -10.93
C MET A 169 -0.22 7.42 -10.60
N ALA A 170 -1.45 7.04 -10.94
CA ALA A 170 -2.64 7.83 -10.63
C ALA A 170 -2.89 7.95 -9.13
N ALA A 171 -2.63 6.89 -8.35
CA ALA A 171 -2.73 6.91 -6.91
C ALA A 171 -1.69 7.84 -6.25
N LEU A 172 -0.51 8.01 -6.85
CA LEU A 172 0.47 9.00 -6.44
C LEU A 172 0.10 10.43 -6.87
N GLU A 173 -0.68 10.63 -7.92
CA GLU A 173 -1.16 11.97 -8.31
C GLU A 173 -2.34 12.42 -7.42
N ALA A 174 -3.19 11.50 -6.99
CA ALA A 174 -4.42 11.80 -6.28
C ALA A 174 -4.23 12.71 -5.03
N PRO A 175 -3.28 12.44 -4.11
CA PRO A 175 -3.07 13.30 -2.95
C PRO A 175 -2.60 14.73 -3.28
N LEU A 176 -1.94 14.90 -4.43
CA LEU A 176 -1.37 16.18 -4.86
C LEU A 176 -2.39 17.06 -5.60
N CYS A 177 -3.29 16.46 -6.37
CA CYS A 177 -4.15 17.21 -7.30
C CYS A 177 -5.62 17.27 -6.89
N LEU A 178 -6.12 16.33 -6.07
CA LEU A 178 -7.53 16.27 -5.72
C LEU A 178 -7.84 17.16 -4.52
N ASN A 179 -8.66 18.19 -4.75
CA ASN A 179 -9.19 19.02 -3.68
C ASN A 179 -10.42 18.35 -3.06
N ILE A 180 -10.25 17.75 -1.88
CA ILE A 180 -11.29 17.02 -1.17
C ILE A 180 -11.49 17.68 0.20
N GLY A 181 -12.66 18.29 0.42
CA GLY A 181 -12.94 19.00 1.66
C GLY A 181 -12.19 20.34 1.80
N GLY A 182 -11.86 20.99 0.69
CA GLY A 182 -11.26 22.33 0.66
C GLY A 182 -9.73 22.36 0.60
N SER A 183 -9.06 21.22 0.68
CA SER A 183 -7.61 21.10 0.51
C SER A 183 -7.21 19.78 -0.14
N THR A 184 -6.02 19.74 -0.73
CA THR A 184 -5.37 18.48 -1.13
C THR A 184 -4.86 17.72 0.10
N TYR A 185 -4.48 16.45 -0.08
CA TYR A 185 -3.81 15.69 0.97
C TYR A 185 -2.34 16.10 1.12
N GLY A 186 -1.74 16.61 0.04
CA GLY A 186 -0.39 17.15 0.04
C GLY A 186 0.67 16.07 -0.16
N ASP A 187 1.91 16.43 0.17
CA ASP A 187 3.11 15.63 -0.04
C ASP A 187 3.59 14.88 1.22
N LYS A 188 3.12 15.26 2.40
CA LYS A 188 3.41 14.58 3.66
C LYS A 188 2.33 13.53 3.95
N VAL A 189 2.40 12.39 3.28
CA VAL A 189 1.42 11.30 3.42
C VAL A 189 2.09 9.95 3.66
N LEU A 190 1.35 9.04 4.31
CA LEU A 190 1.71 7.62 4.43
C LEU A 190 0.90 6.82 3.41
N PHE A 191 1.58 6.23 2.43
CA PHE A 191 0.98 5.29 1.50
C PHE A 191 0.98 3.87 2.08
N MET A 192 -0.11 3.15 1.89
CA MET A 192 -0.19 1.70 2.09
C MET A 192 -0.49 1.05 0.75
N ALA A 193 0.55 0.53 0.09
CA ALA A 193 0.45 -0.14 -1.19
C ALA A 193 0.15 -1.63 -0.96
N ASN A 194 -1.03 -2.09 -1.34
CA ASN A 194 -1.48 -3.46 -1.09
C ASN A 194 -1.33 -4.35 -2.32
N ASP A 195 -0.59 -5.43 -2.13
CA ASP A 195 -0.36 -6.52 -3.09
C ASP A 195 0.27 -6.03 -4.41
N TRP A 196 0.53 -6.94 -5.36
CA TRP A 196 1.29 -6.62 -6.57
C TRP A 196 0.68 -5.51 -7.43
N GLN A 197 -0.64 -5.34 -7.37
CA GLN A 197 -1.37 -4.32 -8.11
C GLN A 197 -0.96 -2.89 -7.70
N ALA A 198 -0.53 -2.69 -6.45
CA ALA A 198 0.04 -1.43 -5.99
C ALA A 198 1.58 -1.51 -5.82
N GLY A 199 2.22 -2.63 -6.18
CA GLY A 199 3.63 -2.90 -5.89
C GLY A 199 4.63 -1.96 -6.57
N LEU A 200 4.24 -1.29 -7.67
CA LEU A 200 5.08 -0.28 -8.33
C LEU A 200 4.98 1.11 -7.68
N LEU A 201 4.03 1.34 -6.77
CA LEU A 201 3.86 2.62 -6.08
C LEU A 201 5.13 3.07 -5.33
N PRO A 202 5.76 2.26 -4.46
CA PRO A 202 6.99 2.67 -3.77
C PRO A 202 8.14 2.99 -4.74
N VAL A 203 8.20 2.32 -5.88
CA VAL A 203 9.21 2.55 -6.92
C VAL A 203 9.00 3.91 -7.58
N TYR A 204 7.77 4.23 -8.01
CA TYR A 204 7.47 5.52 -8.62
C TYR A 204 7.60 6.67 -7.61
N LEU A 205 7.18 6.46 -6.36
CA LEU A 205 7.40 7.41 -5.27
C LEU A 205 8.88 7.79 -5.17
N ALA A 206 9.76 6.78 -5.11
CA ALA A 206 11.19 6.97 -4.91
C ALA A 206 11.93 7.54 -6.13
N HIS A 207 11.56 7.16 -7.35
CA HIS A 207 12.36 7.46 -8.55
C HIS A 207 11.72 8.46 -9.52
N LYS A 208 10.41 8.68 -9.43
CA LYS A 208 9.74 9.67 -10.26
C LYS A 208 9.41 10.94 -9.48
N PHE A 209 8.90 10.83 -8.25
CA PHE A 209 8.44 12.01 -7.51
C PHE A 209 9.54 12.65 -6.65
N ARG A 210 10.26 11.85 -5.85
CA ARG A 210 11.29 12.36 -4.93
C ARG A 210 12.42 13.15 -5.60
N PRO A 211 12.98 12.74 -6.74
CA PRO A 211 14.03 13.52 -7.42
C PRO A 211 13.58 14.91 -7.88
N HIS A 212 12.27 15.13 -8.00
CA HIS A 212 11.68 16.42 -8.34
C HIS A 212 11.16 17.19 -7.12
N GLY A 213 11.62 16.83 -5.91
CA GLY A 213 11.26 17.52 -4.66
C GLY A 213 9.84 17.26 -4.17
N THR A 214 9.10 16.35 -4.81
CA THR A 214 7.74 15.96 -4.40
C THR A 214 7.81 14.73 -3.49
N TYR A 215 6.94 14.63 -2.48
CA TYR A 215 6.90 13.49 -1.56
C TYR A 215 8.21 13.26 -0.78
N ALA A 216 8.96 14.33 -0.48
CA ALA A 216 10.21 14.23 0.28
C ALA A 216 10.01 13.60 1.67
N SER A 217 8.92 13.98 2.34
CA SER A 217 8.56 13.48 3.68
C SER A 217 7.60 12.29 3.65
N ALA A 218 7.09 11.89 2.48
CA ALA A 218 6.17 10.77 2.37
C ALA A 218 6.85 9.45 2.73
N ARG A 219 6.05 8.52 3.25
CA ARG A 219 6.44 7.14 3.53
C ARG A 219 5.51 6.19 2.80
N CYS A 220 5.98 4.97 2.54
CA CYS A 220 5.19 3.95 1.89
C CYS A 220 5.45 2.62 2.59
N ILE A 221 4.37 1.96 3.00
CA ILE A 221 4.38 0.58 3.47
C ILE A 221 3.86 -0.29 2.34
N PHE A 222 4.55 -1.39 2.07
CA PHE A 222 4.10 -2.38 1.09
C PHE A 222 3.53 -3.60 1.82
N VAL A 223 2.23 -3.82 1.64
CA VAL A 223 1.50 -4.88 2.33
C VAL A 223 1.28 -6.03 1.37
N VAL A 224 1.65 -7.24 1.79
CA VAL A 224 1.50 -8.44 0.97
C VAL A 224 0.30 -9.25 1.46
N GLY A 225 -0.73 -9.36 0.63
CA GLY A 225 -2.00 -10.02 1.00
C GLY A 225 -1.98 -11.54 0.91
N SER A 226 -1.05 -12.15 0.16
CA SER A 226 -0.91 -13.61 0.05
C SER A 226 0.50 -14.01 -0.36
N LEU A 227 1.09 -14.97 0.35
CA LEU A 227 2.40 -15.52 0.05
C LEU A 227 2.43 -16.31 -1.28
N ASP A 228 1.32 -16.93 -1.70
CA ASP A 228 1.27 -17.63 -2.99
C ASP A 228 1.38 -16.65 -4.17
N ARG A 229 0.78 -15.46 -4.00
CA ARG A 229 0.90 -14.40 -4.98
C ARG A 229 2.27 -13.74 -4.96
N LEU A 230 3.06 -13.81 -3.87
CA LEU A 230 4.43 -13.27 -3.84
C LEU A 230 5.30 -13.81 -4.97
N ARG A 231 5.16 -15.06 -5.40
CA ARG A 231 5.99 -15.56 -6.51
C ARG A 231 5.64 -14.85 -7.82
N THR A 232 4.37 -14.57 -8.06
CA THR A 232 3.87 -13.79 -9.20
C THR A 232 4.21 -12.31 -9.05
N SER A 233 3.98 -11.73 -7.86
CA SER A 233 4.31 -10.36 -7.48
C SER A 233 5.80 -10.08 -7.65
N MET A 234 6.65 -10.92 -7.06
CA MET A 234 8.10 -10.77 -7.12
C MET A 234 8.64 -11.16 -8.50
N SER A 235 8.16 -12.19 -9.21
CA SER A 235 8.66 -12.45 -10.58
C SER A 235 8.32 -11.33 -11.56
N MET A 236 7.16 -10.67 -11.42
CA MET A 236 6.81 -9.49 -12.21
C MET A 236 7.57 -8.23 -11.77
N LEU A 237 7.76 -8.03 -10.47
CA LEU A 237 8.39 -6.82 -9.93
C LEU A 237 9.92 -6.91 -9.86
N LEU A 238 10.52 -8.09 -9.79
CA LEU A 238 11.96 -8.30 -9.60
C LEU A 238 12.78 -7.72 -10.76
N PRO A 239 12.41 -7.89 -12.05
CA PRO A 239 13.14 -7.21 -13.13
C PRO A 239 13.10 -5.69 -13.01
N PHE A 240 11.97 -5.13 -12.56
CA PHE A 240 11.82 -3.70 -12.32
C PHE A 240 12.64 -3.24 -11.11
N PHE A 241 12.57 -3.95 -9.98
CA PHE A 241 13.39 -3.68 -8.80
C PHE A 241 14.88 -3.79 -9.10
N GLN A 242 15.32 -4.81 -9.85
CA GLN A 242 16.70 -4.98 -10.29
C GLN A 242 17.15 -3.84 -11.21
N HIS A 243 16.33 -3.43 -12.18
CA HIS A 243 16.64 -2.31 -13.07
C HIS A 243 16.72 -0.98 -12.31
N VAL A 244 15.82 -0.79 -11.35
CA VAL A 244 15.78 0.37 -10.46
C VAL A 244 17.01 0.42 -9.54
N LEU A 245 17.40 -0.70 -8.95
CA LEU A 245 18.59 -0.82 -8.12
C LEU A 245 19.88 -0.65 -8.94
N ALA A 246 19.91 -1.15 -10.17
CA ALA A 246 21.01 -0.90 -11.11
C ALA A 246 21.13 0.60 -11.45
N SER A 247 20.00 1.29 -11.62
CA SER A 247 19.93 2.73 -11.87
C SER A 247 20.36 3.56 -10.65
N ARG A 248 20.11 3.09 -9.42
CA ARG A 248 20.62 3.70 -8.17
C ARG A 248 22.14 3.71 -8.10
N LYS A 249 22.79 2.62 -8.51
CA LYS A 249 24.26 2.52 -8.51
C LYS A 249 24.90 3.58 -9.40
N ALA A 250 24.16 4.10 -10.39
CA ALA A 250 24.58 5.18 -11.26
C ALA A 250 24.29 6.59 -10.72
N LEU A 251 23.35 6.76 -9.78
CA LEU A 251 22.82 8.07 -9.35
C LEU A 251 23.26 8.54 -7.95
N ASN A 252 23.97 7.72 -7.16
CA ASN A 252 24.57 8.11 -5.86
C ASN A 252 23.59 8.80 -4.88
N ASP A 253 22.30 8.45 -4.95
CA ASP A 253 21.22 9.17 -4.27
C ASP A 253 20.88 8.54 -2.90
N ARG A 254 20.87 9.35 -1.83
CA ARG A 254 20.65 8.95 -0.42
C ARG A 254 19.17 8.76 -0.04
N ALA A 255 18.30 8.41 -0.99
CA ALA A 255 16.90 8.14 -0.65
C ALA A 255 16.78 6.74 0.00
N SER A 256 16.45 6.67 1.29
CA SER A 256 16.06 5.40 1.92
C SER A 256 14.71 4.94 1.37
N LEU A 257 14.70 3.73 0.82
CA LEU A 257 13.47 3.00 0.51
C LEU A 257 13.29 2.01 1.67
N THR A 258 12.58 2.41 2.71
CA THR A 258 12.19 1.49 3.78
C THR A 258 11.04 0.64 3.24
N LEU A 259 11.36 -0.53 2.70
CA LEU A 259 10.38 -1.54 2.29
C LEU A 259 10.12 -2.44 3.49
N GLU A 260 9.13 -2.11 4.32
CA GLU A 260 8.64 -3.04 5.33
C GLU A 260 7.63 -3.99 4.69
N VAL A 261 7.97 -5.28 4.67
CA VAL A 261 7.09 -6.35 4.19
C VAL A 261 6.40 -6.96 5.39
N HIS A 262 5.12 -6.63 5.56
CA HIS A 262 4.28 -7.20 6.63
C HIS A 262 3.49 -8.39 6.09
N ASN A 263 3.68 -9.57 6.70
CA ASN A 263 2.96 -10.81 6.36
C ASN A 263 1.70 -10.92 7.24
N MET A 264 0.53 -10.67 6.66
CA MET A 264 -0.75 -10.82 7.36
C MET A 264 -1.28 -12.26 7.27
N GLY A 265 -0.51 -13.20 7.83
CA GLY A 265 -0.95 -14.53 8.29
C GLY A 265 -1.82 -15.42 7.37
N TYR A 266 -1.21 -16.44 6.77
CA TYR A 266 -1.81 -17.78 6.67
C TYR A 266 -0.84 -18.79 7.27
N GLN A 267 -1.23 -19.44 8.38
CA GLN A 267 -0.41 -20.45 9.06
C GLN A 267 -0.43 -21.77 8.27
N GLY A 268 0.45 -21.88 7.29
CA GLY A 268 0.83 -23.15 6.66
C GLY A 268 2.34 -23.30 6.74
N THR A 269 2.83 -24.36 7.38
CA THR A 269 4.26 -24.71 7.34
C THR A 269 4.60 -25.16 5.92
N TYR A 270 5.20 -24.27 5.12
CA TYR A 270 5.82 -24.63 3.85
C TYR A 270 7.34 -24.63 3.99
N PRO A 271 8.04 -25.68 3.51
CA PRO A 271 9.47 -25.85 3.72
C PRO A 271 10.24 -25.00 2.71
N TRP A 272 10.37 -23.70 2.98
CA TRP A 272 11.25 -22.81 2.21
C TRP A 272 11.97 -21.86 3.16
N SER A 273 12.91 -22.42 3.94
CA SER A 273 13.81 -21.67 4.82
C SER A 273 15.00 -21.12 4.04
N GLU A 274 15.29 -19.83 4.22
CA GLU A 274 16.54 -19.10 3.95
C GLU A 274 17.06 -19.01 2.50
N ASP A 275 16.84 -20.01 1.65
CA ASP A 275 17.43 -20.07 0.31
C ASP A 275 16.77 -19.16 -0.73
N PHE A 276 15.53 -18.70 -0.53
CA PHE A 276 14.88 -17.80 -1.49
C PHE A 276 15.34 -16.35 -1.34
N LEU A 277 15.58 -15.90 -0.11
CA LEU A 277 16.07 -14.54 0.19
C LEU A 277 17.52 -14.35 -0.26
N SER A 278 18.34 -15.40 -0.17
CA SER A 278 19.72 -15.39 -0.67
C SER A 278 19.78 -15.39 -2.20
N ASN A 279 18.80 -16.00 -2.88
CA ASN A 279 18.70 -16.01 -4.35
C ASN A 279 18.16 -14.71 -4.98
N LEU A 280 17.78 -13.70 -4.20
CA LEU A 280 17.38 -12.40 -4.73
C LEU A 280 18.55 -11.53 -5.23
N CYS A 281 19.81 -11.95 -5.04
CA CYS A 281 21.03 -11.26 -5.51
C CYS A 281 20.99 -9.74 -5.30
N LEU A 282 20.44 -9.29 -4.16
CA LEU A 282 20.49 -7.89 -3.76
C LEU A 282 21.74 -7.69 -2.88
N PRO A 283 22.54 -6.64 -3.10
CA PRO A 283 23.72 -6.38 -2.27
C PRO A 283 23.32 -6.16 -0.80
N GLU A 284 24.14 -6.63 0.14
CA GLU A 284 23.91 -6.57 1.60
C GLU A 284 23.49 -5.17 2.10
N SER A 285 23.93 -4.10 1.42
CA SER A 285 23.56 -2.71 1.71
C SER A 285 22.07 -2.37 1.50
N VAL A 286 21.30 -3.22 0.82
CA VAL A 286 19.84 -3.06 0.63
C VAL A 286 19.07 -3.68 1.79
N TRP A 287 19.66 -4.67 2.46
CA TRP A 287 19.03 -5.42 3.55
C TRP A 287 19.24 -4.77 4.92
N SER A 288 20.21 -3.87 5.07
CA SER A 288 20.51 -3.23 6.35
C SER A 288 19.39 -2.32 6.89
N SER A 289 18.32 -2.07 6.11
CA SER A 289 17.13 -1.32 6.52
C SER A 289 15.81 -2.08 6.31
N ALA A 290 15.87 -3.40 6.10
CA ALA A 290 14.69 -4.25 5.91
C ALA A 290 14.42 -5.04 7.20
N SER A 291 13.45 -4.61 7.99
CA SER A 291 12.93 -5.33 9.15
C SER A 291 11.86 -6.32 8.68
N VAL A 292 12.16 -7.63 8.75
CA VAL A 292 11.13 -8.68 8.66
C VAL A 292 10.49 -8.80 10.03
N VAL A 293 9.29 -8.26 10.19
CA VAL A 293 8.48 -8.46 11.40
C VAL A 293 7.52 -9.62 11.11
N SER A 294 7.82 -10.78 11.71
CA SER A 294 7.03 -12.01 11.65
C SER A 294 5.79 -11.96 12.55
#